data_AF-A0A9P3BHH7-F1
#
_entry.id   AF-A0A9P3BHH7-F1
#
_cell.length_a   1.000
_cell.length_b   1.000
_cell.length_c   1.000
_cell.angle_alpha   90.00
_cell.angle_beta   90.00
_cell.angle_gamma   90.00
#
_symmetry.space_group_name_H-M   'P 1'
#
loop_
_entity.id
_entity.type
_entity.pdbx_description
1 polymer ?
#
loop_
_entity_poly.entity_id
_entity_poly.type
_entity_poly.pdbx_seq_one_letter_code
_entity_poly.pdbx_strand_id
1 'polypeptide(L)' 'MPDYRKGEKVRYKPVGGPESKTSEAVGIIREVATQPTQMTGRNVAASDEEPRYTIENARTHKQSAIKESNILGPEE' A
#
# COMPACT_ATOMS: atom_id res chain seq x y z
N MET A 1 8.82 -12.36 2.84
CA MET A 1 9.58 -11.10 2.67
C MET A 1 8.77 -10.16 1.78
N PRO A 2 8.56 -8.90 2.16
CA PRO A 2 7.72 -7.96 1.40
C PRO A 2 8.33 -7.66 0.02
N ASP A 3 7.50 -7.70 -1.02
CA ASP A 3 7.92 -7.44 -2.41
C ASP A 3 8.36 -5.99 -2.63
N TYR A 4 7.82 -5.06 -1.84
CA TYR A 4 8.06 -3.62 -2.00
C TYR A 4 8.72 -3.01 -0.76
N ARG A 5 9.45 -1.90 -0.96
CA ARG A 5 10.24 -1.27 0.10
C ARG A 5 9.88 0.19 0.33
N LYS A 6 10.13 0.68 1.55
CA LYS A 6 9.99 2.10 1.89
C LYS A 6 10.83 2.97 0.95
N GLY A 7 10.22 4.03 0.43
CA GLY A 7 10.81 4.97 -0.53
C GLY A 7 10.51 4.62 -1.98
N GLU A 8 10.02 3.42 -2.27
CA GLU A 8 9.72 3.00 -3.63
C GLU A 8 8.43 3.65 -4.15
N LYS A 9 8.44 3.99 -5.43
CA LYS A 9 7.29 4.56 -6.13
C LYS A 9 6.54 3.44 -6.85
N VAL A 10 5.26 3.32 -6.56
CA VAL A 10 4.43 2.19 -7.00
C VAL A 10 3.10 2.66 -7.56
N ARG A 11 2.56 1.85 -8.47
CA ARG A 11 1.18 1.94 -8.94
C ARG A 11 0.30 1.04 -8.08
N TYR A 12 -0.83 1.55 -7.61
CA TYR A 12 -1.71 0.82 -6.71
C TYR A 12 -3.18 1.22 -6.90
N LYS A 13 -4.10 0.39 -6.40
CA LYS A 13 -5.53 0.69 -6.34
C LYS A 13 -5.92 1.18 -4.93
N PRO A 14 -6.23 2.47 -4.74
CA PRO A 14 -6.54 3.03 -3.42
C PRO A 14 -7.92 2.61 -2.87
N VAL A 15 -8.85 2.23 -3.75
CA VAL A 15 -10.23 1.89 -3.40
C VAL A 15 -10.59 0.56 -4.05
N GLY A 16 -11.25 -0.32 -3.33
CA GLY A 16 -11.63 -1.64 -3.81
C GLY A 16 -10.47 -2.66 -3.74
N GLY A 17 -10.81 -3.95 -3.86
CA GLY A 17 -9.83 -5.03 -3.90
C GLY A 17 -9.04 -5.09 -5.22
N PRO A 18 -8.16 -6.09 -5.40
CA PRO A 18 -7.34 -6.26 -6.61
C PRO A 18 -8.17 -6.29 -7.90
N GLU A 19 -9.35 -6.92 -7.85
CA GLU A 19 -10.27 -7.07 -8.97
C GLU A 19 -11.18 -5.85 -9.21
N SER A 20 -11.06 -4.80 -8.40
CA SER A 20 -11.92 -3.63 -8.56
C SER A 20 -11.58 -2.86 -9.83
N LYS A 21 -12.61 -2.36 -10.54
CA LYS A 21 -12.47 -1.51 -11.74
C LYS A 21 -12.20 -0.03 -11.39
N THR A 22 -11.74 0.24 -10.17
CA THR A 22 -11.38 1.56 -9.69
C THR A 22 -10.10 2.05 -10.37
N SER A 23 -9.97 3.37 -10.50
CA SER A 23 -8.76 3.98 -11.05
C SER A 23 -7.53 3.62 -10.22
N GLU A 24 -6.47 3.24 -10.90
CA GLU A 24 -5.14 3.16 -10.30
C GLU A 24 -4.61 4.55 -9.94
N ALA A 25 -3.67 4.58 -9.01
CA ALA A 25 -2.97 5.77 -8.58
C ALA A 25 -1.50 5.47 -8.37
N VAL A 26 -0.71 6.54 -8.39
CA VAL A 26 0.72 6.51 -8.07
C VAL A 26 0.93 6.97 -6.64
N GLY A 27 1.80 6.28 -5.93
CA GLY A 27 2.21 6.69 -4.59
C GLY A 27 3.59 6.19 -4.21
N ILE A 28 4.06 6.68 -3.07
CA ILE A 28 5.37 6.34 -2.50
C ILE A 28 5.12 5.53 -1.23
N ILE A 29 5.80 4.40 -1.09
CA ILE A 29 5.72 3.58 0.12
C ILE A 29 6.42 4.33 1.26
N ARG A 30 5.67 4.64 2.31
CA ARG A 30 6.18 5.29 3.52
C ARG A 30 6.52 4.30 4.63
N GLU A 31 5.78 3.20 4.70
CA GLU A 31 5.95 2.19 5.75
C GLU A 31 5.50 0.81 5.27
N VAL A 32 6.14 -0.23 5.80
CA VAL A 32 5.80 -1.64 5.55
C VAL A 32 5.59 -2.30 6.90
N ALA A 33 4.43 -2.93 7.09
CA ALA A 33 4.11 -3.71 8.27
C ALA A 33 3.93 -5.17 7.88
N THR A 34 4.66 -6.05 8.55
CA THR A 34 4.55 -7.52 8.45
C THR A 34 4.05 -8.14 9.76
N GLN A 35 3.62 -7.30 10.71
CA GLN A 35 3.04 -7.71 12.00
C GLN A 35 1.84 -6.83 12.33
N PRO A 36 0.87 -7.32 13.11
CA PRO A 36 -0.30 -6.54 13.48
C PRO A 36 0.11 -5.24 14.18
N THR A 37 -0.34 -4.11 13.64
CA THR A 37 0.07 -2.79 14.13
C THR A 37 -1.01 -1.75 13.86
N GLN A 38 -0.80 -0.52 14.30
CA GLN A 38 -1.65 0.61 13.96
C GLN A 38 -1.03 1.39 12.80
N MET A 39 -1.76 1.53 11.69
CA MET A 39 -1.35 2.29 10.51
C MET A 39 -2.43 3.32 10.17
N THR A 40 -2.05 4.56 9.87
CA THR A 40 -3.00 5.63 9.50
C THR A 40 -4.14 5.83 10.52
N GLY A 41 -3.85 5.63 11.81
CA GLY A 41 -4.83 5.74 12.90
C GLY A 41 -5.82 4.57 13.01
N ARG A 42 -5.58 3.45 12.33
CA ARG A 42 -6.43 2.24 12.37
C ARG A 42 -5.61 1.01 12.71
N ASN A 43 -6.21 0.06 13.43
CA ASN A 43 -5.61 -1.25 13.65
C ASN A 43 -5.64 -2.05 12.35
N VAL A 44 -4.49 -2.58 11.98
CA VAL A 44 -4.28 -3.32 10.74
C VAL A 44 -3.70 -4.68 11.09
N ALA A 45 -4.38 -5.73 10.66
CA ALA A 45 -3.85 -7.09 10.69
C ALA A 45 -2.90 -7.26 9.50
N ALA A 46 -1.60 -7.22 9.78
CA ALA A 46 -0.54 -7.52 8.84
C ALA A 46 0.25 -8.74 9.33
N SER A 47 0.76 -9.52 8.38
CA SER A 47 1.61 -10.69 8.61
C SER A 47 2.70 -10.76 7.53
N ASP A 48 3.65 -11.70 7.61
CA ASP A 48 4.64 -11.89 6.54
C ASP A 48 3.99 -12.38 5.23
N GLU A 49 2.90 -13.15 5.34
CA GLU A 49 2.11 -13.64 4.21
C GLU A 49 1.14 -12.58 3.64
N GLU A 50 0.68 -11.66 4.48
CA GLU A 50 -0.19 -10.56 4.10
C GLU A 50 0.36 -9.22 4.62
N PRO A 51 1.45 -8.70 4.03
CA PRO A 51 2.02 -7.43 4.44
C PRO A 51 1.09 -6.26 4.07
N ARG A 52 1.18 -5.19 4.86
CA ARG A 52 0.44 -3.93 4.66
C ARG A 52 1.41 -2.78 4.44
N TYR A 53 1.06 -1.91 3.51
CA TYR A 53 1.90 -0.83 3.03
C TYR A 53 1.21 0.50 3.28
N THR A 54 1.85 1.41 4.00
CA THR A 54 1.39 2.81 4.01
C THR A 54 1.90 3.45 2.73
N ILE A 55 0.99 3.77 1.82
CA ILE A 55 1.30 4.45 0.57
C ILE A 55 0.82 5.89 0.66
N GLU A 56 1.73 6.83 0.38
CA GLU A 56 1.40 8.24 0.21
C GLU A 56 1.12 8.53 -1.25
N ASN A 57 -0.10 8.95 -1.54
CA ASN A 57 -0.51 9.28 -2.89
C ASN A 57 0.28 10.49 -3.42
N ALA A 58 0.93 10.36 -4.58
CA ALA A 58 1.80 11.41 -5.11
C ALA A 58 1.04 12.68 -5.53
N ARG A 59 -0.26 12.58 -5.83
CA ARG A 59 -1.10 13.72 -6.26
C ARG A 59 -1.76 14.45 -5.09
N THR A 60 -2.24 13.69 -4.10
CA THR A 60 -3.04 14.25 -3.00
C THR A 60 -2.29 14.34 -1.67
N HIS A 61 -1.09 13.74 -1.59
CA HIS A 61 -0.28 13.60 -0.38
C HIS A 61 -0.97 12.89 0.79
N LYS A 62 -2.10 12.23 0.54
CA LYS A 62 -2.82 11.43 1.53
C LYS A 62 -2.16 10.07 1.70
N GLN A 63 -2.05 9.64 2.94
CA GLN A 63 -1.53 8.33 3.30
C GLN A 63 -2.66 7.32 3.47
N SER A 64 -2.45 6.09 3.04
CA SER A 64 -3.42 5.00 3.17
C SER A 64 -2.71 3.67 3.38
N ALA A 65 -3.27 2.83 4.25
CA ALA A 65 -2.81 1.46 4.42
C ALA A 65 -3.41 0.57 3.32
N ILE A 66 -2.56 0.01 2.47
CA ILE A 66 -2.90 -0.74 1.26
C ILE A 66 -2.35 -2.17 1.39
N LYS A 67 -3.13 -3.16 0.93
CA LYS A 67 -2.69 -4.56 0.86
C LYS A 67 -1.70 -4.73 -0.30
N GLU A 68 -0.76 -5.66 -0.18
CA GLU A 68 0.16 -6.00 -1.28
C GLU A 68 -0.57 -6.31 -2.59
N SER A 69 -1.67 -7.08 -2.52
CA SER A 69 -2.47 -7.45 -3.68
C SER A 69 -3.08 -6.26 -4.42
N ASN A 70 -3.20 -5.10 -3.78
CA ASN A 70 -3.70 -3.86 -4.40
C ASN A 70 -2.58 -3.05 -5.06
N ILE A 71 -1.31 -3.46 -4.93
CA ILE A 71 -0.17 -2.85 -5.60
C ILE A 71 0.02 -3.58 -6.94
N LEU A 72 -0.01 -2.81 -8.03
CA LEU A 72 0.05 -3.32 -9.40
C LEU A 72 1.50 -3.53 -9.87
N GLY A 73 2.45 -2.86 -9.21
CA GLY A 73 3.88 -2.94 -9.51
C GLY A 73 4.60 -1.61 -9.26
N PRO A 74 5.93 -1.58 -9.46
CA PRO A 74 6.70 -0.34 -9.45
C PRO A 74 6.22 0.63 -10.55
N GLU A 75 6.39 1.92 -10.28
CA GLU A 75 6.32 2.95 -11.32
C GLU A 75 7.68 2.98 -12.05
N GLU A 76 7.66 2.79 -13.38
CA GLU A 76 8.83 2.94 -14.27
C GLU A 76 9.23 4.40 -14.48
#